data_AF-A0A4Y8LEY8-F1
#
_entry.id   AF-A0A4Y8LEY8-F1
#
_cell.length_a   1.000
_cell.length_b   1.000
_cell.length_c   1.000
_cell.angle_alpha   90.00
_cell.angle_beta   90.00
_cell.angle_gamma   90.00
#
_symmetry.space_group_name_H-M   'P 1'
#
loop_
_entity.id
_entity.type
_entity.pdbx_description
1 polymer ?
#
loop_
_entity_poly.entity_id
_entity_poly.type
_entity_poly.pdbx_seq_one_letter_code
_entity_poly.pdbx_strand_id
1 'polypeptide(L)'
;MIGQELISKIIISLDQYLGINDIDTQDLINIDNNLEGAISRIKRILPSPIFIPFVNSLETIVLNNVDNFLNTPYTIPNNVYTIDFNQQIYEQKNRRFGYSDVNFGFVSSKIFFDCGNLIDFADPKYSIIWKQIEEYYAKCFLDGDNTSINILFDVIKHIDINKGFMLNKSPYPNNEMRQYSYIYLAYLNNSQSIFLSNDLKYNTTYLNSTFAYNDFKNYEQYFDIYDVINELNQAPDILNRFLRLYHALEYMVYRVYLVDLVSRIGSSKLFVREFISSAETMKKSEKESFVKNFKIIFDTDLSLIRSRLSGLITPSIRTFLEQKNIVKGFGIDIKKIAELIYGIRCCIVHNKESEYHITTSNSEDYSTIIPLIRKLLEIFEDLIIAKISANNNKINYPQSSINLY
;
A
#
# COMPACT_ATOMS: atom_id res chain seq x y z
N MET A 1 -27.70 -20.81 15.74
CA MET A 1 -28.17 -19.81 14.77
C MET A 1 -27.77 -20.27 13.39
N ILE A 2 -28.70 -20.32 12.45
CA ILE A 2 -28.44 -20.62 11.02
C ILE A 2 -28.35 -19.31 10.22
N GLY A 3 -27.81 -19.34 9.01
CA GLY A 3 -27.62 -18.17 8.14
C GLY A 3 -28.89 -17.35 7.91
N GLN A 4 -30.02 -18.01 7.65
CA GLN A 4 -31.31 -17.33 7.45
C GLN A 4 -31.73 -16.53 8.68
N GLU A 5 -31.63 -17.12 9.87
CA GLU A 5 -31.95 -16.45 11.14
C GLU A 5 -31.03 -15.25 11.40
N LEU A 6 -29.73 -15.41 11.10
CA LEU A 6 -28.75 -14.34 11.27
C LEU A 6 -29.04 -13.15 10.36
N ILE A 7 -29.29 -13.39 9.07
CA ILE A 7 -29.60 -12.32 8.11
C ILE A 7 -30.90 -11.61 8.48
N SER A 8 -31.94 -12.34 8.86
CA SER A 8 -33.18 -11.76 9.39
C SER A 8 -32.88 -10.79 10.54
N LYS A 9 -32.05 -11.21 11.50
CA LYS A 9 -31.66 -10.36 12.64
C LYS A 9 -30.83 -9.15 12.22
N ILE A 10 -29.89 -9.30 11.28
CA ILE A 10 -29.09 -8.18 10.74
C ILE A 10 -30.01 -7.14 10.08
N ILE A 11 -30.96 -7.57 9.25
CA ILE A 11 -31.91 -6.70 8.54
C ILE A 11 -32.78 -5.93 9.54
N ILE A 12 -33.34 -6.61 10.55
CA ILE A 12 -34.14 -5.97 11.61
C ILE A 12 -33.28 -4.98 12.41
N SER A 13 -32.06 -5.35 12.80
CA SER A 13 -31.16 -4.45 13.53
C SER A 13 -30.76 -3.24 12.70
N LEU A 14 -30.59 -3.39 11.39
CA LEU A 14 -30.31 -2.27 10.49
C LEU A 14 -31.51 -1.33 10.37
N ASP A 15 -32.73 -1.87 10.21
CA ASP A 15 -33.99 -1.13 10.18
C ASP A 15 -34.18 -0.28 11.45
N GLN A 16 -33.92 -0.88 12.62
CA GLN A 16 -33.96 -0.21 13.92
C GLN A 16 -32.85 0.83 14.07
N TYR A 17 -31.60 0.49 13.71
CA TYR A 17 -30.44 1.40 13.81
C TYR A 17 -30.62 2.66 12.96
N LEU A 18 -31.23 2.52 11.77
CA LEU A 18 -31.51 3.64 10.88
C LEU A 18 -32.79 4.41 11.27
N GLY A 19 -33.53 3.95 12.29
CA GLY A 19 -34.76 4.58 12.75
C GLY A 19 -35.93 4.44 11.78
N ILE A 20 -35.87 3.48 10.85
CA ILE A 20 -36.89 3.26 9.83
C ILE A 20 -38.13 2.60 10.47
N ASN A 21 -37.94 1.52 11.23
CA ASN A 21 -38.98 0.77 11.94
C ASN A 21 -40.15 0.34 11.01
N ASP A 22 -39.85 -0.16 9.82
CA ASP A 22 -40.87 -0.51 8.80
C ASP A 22 -41.54 -1.85 9.16
N ILE A 23 -42.81 -1.79 9.55
CA ILE A 23 -43.62 -2.97 9.92
C ILE A 23 -43.67 -3.97 8.75
N ASP A 24 -43.81 -3.49 7.52
CA ASP A 24 -43.83 -4.36 6.32
C ASP A 24 -42.54 -5.19 6.20
N THR A 25 -41.38 -4.58 6.48
CA THR A 25 -40.08 -5.29 6.49
C THR A 25 -40.06 -6.37 7.57
N GLN A 26 -40.60 -6.09 8.76
CA GLN A 26 -40.66 -7.07 9.84
C GLN A 26 -41.64 -8.21 9.53
N ASP A 27 -42.79 -7.91 8.93
CA ASP A 27 -43.79 -8.90 8.52
C ASP A 27 -43.23 -9.82 7.43
N LEU A 28 -42.52 -9.25 6.43
CA LEU A 28 -41.84 -10.03 5.39
C LEU A 28 -40.87 -11.05 5.99
N ILE A 29 -40.20 -10.71 7.09
CA ILE A 29 -39.25 -11.60 7.76
C ILE A 29 -39.97 -12.61 8.67
N ASN A 30 -40.83 -12.13 9.57
CA ASN A 30 -41.38 -12.91 10.67
C ASN A 30 -42.60 -13.74 10.26
N ILE A 31 -43.37 -13.29 9.27
CA ILE A 31 -44.62 -13.91 8.83
C ILE A 31 -44.38 -14.63 7.50
N ASP A 32 -43.84 -13.91 6.52
CA ASP A 32 -43.75 -14.43 5.14
C ASP A 32 -42.48 -15.26 4.87
N ASN A 33 -41.50 -15.24 5.79
CA ASN A 33 -40.16 -15.83 5.60
C ASN A 33 -39.48 -15.39 4.28
N ASN A 34 -39.75 -14.17 3.83
CA ASN A 34 -39.32 -13.61 2.54
C ASN A 34 -38.16 -12.62 2.71
N LEU A 35 -36.94 -13.16 2.85
CA LEU A 35 -35.72 -12.36 2.99
C LEU A 35 -35.46 -11.45 1.79
N GLU A 36 -35.65 -11.94 0.57
CA GLU A 36 -35.43 -11.15 -0.66
C GLU A 36 -36.37 -9.93 -0.72
N GLY A 37 -37.63 -10.14 -0.34
CA GLY A 37 -38.63 -9.08 -0.21
C GLY A 37 -38.23 -8.05 0.83
N ALA A 38 -37.78 -8.50 2.02
CA ALA A 38 -37.35 -7.61 3.10
C ALA A 38 -36.11 -6.78 2.69
N ILE A 39 -35.11 -7.40 2.06
CA ILE A 39 -33.92 -6.69 1.53
C ILE A 39 -34.32 -5.67 0.48
N SER A 40 -35.17 -6.06 -0.47
CA SER A 40 -35.68 -5.18 -1.52
C SER A 40 -36.50 -4.01 -0.97
N ARG A 41 -37.17 -4.20 0.16
CA ARG A 41 -37.93 -3.17 0.86
C ARG A 41 -37.00 -2.20 1.57
N ILE A 42 -36.09 -2.67 2.42
CA ILE A 42 -35.07 -1.83 3.08
C ILE A 42 -34.32 -1.00 2.05
N LYS A 43 -33.83 -1.63 0.98
CA LYS A 43 -33.07 -0.96 -0.09
C LYS A 43 -33.80 0.25 -0.69
N ARG A 44 -35.12 0.20 -0.80
CA ARG A 44 -35.96 1.29 -1.33
C ARG A 44 -36.17 2.44 -0.33
N ILE A 45 -36.15 2.15 0.97
CA ILE A 45 -36.43 3.11 2.04
C ILE A 45 -35.18 3.56 2.80
N LEU A 46 -33.99 3.08 2.39
CA LEU A 46 -32.70 3.42 2.98
C LEU A 46 -32.48 4.94 2.99
N PRO A 47 -32.35 5.57 4.17
CA PRO A 47 -32.10 7.01 4.28
C PRO A 47 -30.65 7.39 3.96
N SER A 48 -29.71 6.43 4.01
CA SER A 48 -28.28 6.69 3.90
C SER A 48 -27.64 5.89 2.76
N PRO A 49 -27.10 6.57 1.73
CA PRO A 49 -26.44 5.91 0.61
C PRO A 49 -25.24 5.02 0.99
N ILE A 50 -24.60 5.28 2.13
CA ILE A 50 -23.41 4.52 2.58
C ILE A 50 -23.71 3.05 2.87
N PHE A 51 -24.97 2.72 3.19
CA PHE A 51 -25.41 1.35 3.44
C PHE A 51 -25.90 0.62 2.17
N ILE A 52 -26.03 1.32 1.03
CA ILE A 52 -26.48 0.67 -0.21
C ILE A 52 -25.54 -0.49 -0.60
N PRO A 53 -24.19 -0.34 -0.60
CA PRO A 53 -23.31 -1.46 -0.92
C PRO A 53 -23.45 -2.63 0.07
N PHE A 54 -23.68 -2.34 1.35
CA PHE A 54 -23.91 -3.36 2.38
C PHE A 54 -25.17 -4.17 2.09
N VAL A 55 -26.30 -3.49 1.83
CA VAL A 55 -27.58 -4.15 1.52
C VAL A 55 -27.52 -4.91 0.20
N ASN A 56 -26.82 -4.39 -0.81
CA ASN A 56 -26.54 -5.12 -2.06
C ASN A 56 -25.70 -6.38 -1.83
N SER A 57 -24.75 -6.34 -0.90
CA SER A 57 -23.95 -7.51 -0.53
C SER A 57 -24.86 -8.58 0.07
N LEU A 58 -25.74 -8.20 1.00
CA LEU A 58 -26.73 -9.11 1.60
C LEU A 58 -27.65 -9.73 0.55
N GLU A 59 -28.18 -8.92 -0.38
CA GLU A 59 -29.02 -9.39 -1.50
C GLU A 59 -28.30 -10.47 -2.31
N THR A 60 -27.05 -10.19 -2.70
CA THR A 60 -26.23 -11.10 -3.50
C THR A 60 -25.91 -12.38 -2.75
N ILE A 61 -25.61 -12.30 -1.46
CA ILE A 61 -25.32 -13.45 -0.60
C ILE A 61 -26.56 -14.36 -0.48
N VAL A 62 -27.75 -13.77 -0.26
CA VAL A 62 -29.02 -14.52 -0.18
C VAL A 62 -29.35 -15.18 -1.50
N LEU A 63 -29.30 -14.45 -2.62
CA LEU A 63 -29.66 -14.96 -3.95
C LEU A 63 -28.74 -16.08 -4.43
N ASN A 64 -27.43 -15.95 -4.19
CA ASN A 64 -26.47 -16.93 -4.66
C ASN A 64 -26.42 -18.18 -3.76
N ASN A 65 -26.90 -18.09 -2.51
CA ASN A 65 -26.89 -19.15 -1.49
C ASN A 65 -25.63 -20.02 -1.52
N VAL A 66 -24.47 -19.36 -1.54
CA VAL A 66 -23.17 -20.04 -1.68
C VAL A 66 -23.00 -21.06 -0.55
N ASP A 67 -22.62 -22.29 -0.88
CA ASP A 67 -22.36 -23.39 0.07
C ASP A 67 -23.50 -23.74 1.03
N ASN A 68 -24.77 -23.46 0.66
CA ASN A 68 -25.93 -23.68 1.53
C ASN A 68 -25.79 -22.95 2.89
N PHE A 69 -25.12 -21.79 2.90
CA PHE A 69 -24.80 -21.05 4.13
C PHE A 69 -26.06 -20.67 4.92
N LEU A 70 -27.18 -20.37 4.23
CA LEU A 70 -28.46 -20.03 4.86
C LEU A 70 -28.92 -21.10 5.86
N ASN A 71 -28.58 -22.36 5.59
CA ASN A 71 -29.01 -23.52 6.37
C ASN A 71 -27.89 -24.10 7.25
N THR A 72 -26.67 -23.57 7.15
CA THR A 72 -25.51 -24.09 7.90
C THR A 72 -25.44 -23.41 9.28
N PRO A 73 -25.30 -24.16 10.38
CA PRO A 73 -25.14 -23.57 11.70
C PRO A 73 -23.77 -22.90 11.85
N TYR A 74 -23.73 -21.71 12.45
CA TYR A 74 -22.48 -21.02 12.74
C TYR A 74 -21.72 -21.66 13.89
N THR A 75 -20.39 -21.66 13.78
CA THR A 75 -19.52 -21.91 14.94
C THR A 75 -19.55 -20.65 15.81
N ILE A 76 -20.16 -20.75 16.98
CA ILE A 76 -20.29 -19.62 17.89
C ILE A 76 -18.98 -19.46 18.67
N PRO A 77 -18.27 -18.32 18.56
CA PRO A 77 -17.10 -18.07 19.38
C PRO A 77 -17.47 -17.98 20.86
N ASN A 78 -16.52 -18.29 21.75
CA ASN A 78 -16.73 -18.19 23.20
C ASN A 78 -16.99 -16.75 23.63
N ASN A 79 -16.27 -15.80 23.04
CA ASN A 79 -16.43 -14.38 23.30
C ASN A 79 -16.10 -13.54 22.06
N VAL A 80 -16.64 -12.33 21.99
CA VAL A 80 -16.33 -11.32 20.99
C VAL A 80 -16.05 -9.99 21.66
N TYR A 81 -15.20 -9.17 21.04
CA TYR A 81 -14.92 -7.82 21.52
C TYR A 81 -14.38 -6.95 20.40
N THR A 82 -14.45 -5.64 20.60
CA THR A 82 -13.98 -4.65 19.64
C THR A 82 -12.71 -3.99 20.16
N ILE A 83 -11.66 -3.98 19.34
CA ILE A 83 -10.44 -3.22 19.59
C ILE A 83 -10.62 -1.81 19.02
N ASP A 84 -10.35 -0.79 19.83
CA ASP A 84 -10.31 0.61 19.42
C ASP A 84 -8.87 1.07 19.18
N PHE A 85 -8.47 1.18 17.92
CA PHE A 85 -7.13 1.59 17.53
C PHE A 85 -6.85 3.09 17.73
N ASN A 86 -7.83 3.89 18.17
CA ASN A 86 -7.59 5.26 18.61
C ASN A 86 -6.89 5.32 19.98
N GLN A 87 -6.85 4.21 20.73
CA GLN A 87 -6.16 4.18 22.01
C GLN A 87 -4.64 4.23 21.80
N GLN A 88 -3.94 4.99 22.65
CA GLN A 88 -2.49 5.19 22.57
C GLN A 88 -1.69 3.86 22.56
N ILE A 89 -2.16 2.84 23.28
CA ILE A 89 -1.51 1.52 23.32
C ILE A 89 -1.47 0.84 21.94
N TYR A 90 -2.33 1.26 21.01
CA TYR A 90 -2.46 0.72 19.66
C TYR A 90 -1.95 1.68 18.57
N GLU A 91 -1.31 2.78 18.95
CA GLU A 91 -0.76 3.76 18.01
C GLU A 91 0.10 3.07 16.92
N GLN A 92 -0.22 3.34 15.66
CA GLN A 92 0.43 2.76 14.47
C GLN A 92 0.39 1.22 14.38
N LYS A 93 -0.49 0.53 15.12
CA LYS A 93 -0.60 -0.94 15.09
C LYS A 93 -1.76 -1.47 14.24
N ASN A 94 -2.72 -0.64 13.86
CA ASN A 94 -3.86 -1.06 13.03
C ASN A 94 -3.42 -1.45 11.61
N ARG A 95 -3.61 -2.73 11.24
CA ARG A 95 -3.24 -3.28 9.94
C ARG A 95 -4.50 -3.69 9.17
N ARG A 96 -4.48 -3.50 7.84
CA ARG A 96 -5.58 -3.86 6.92
C ARG A 96 -5.55 -5.36 6.60
N PHE A 97 -6.01 -6.20 7.54
CA PHE A 97 -6.07 -7.65 7.38
C PHE A 97 -7.24 -8.28 8.15
N GLY A 98 -7.61 -9.48 7.72
CA GLY A 98 -8.59 -10.34 8.37
C GLY A 98 -8.07 -11.77 8.37
N TYR A 99 -8.23 -12.48 9.48
CA TYR A 99 -7.68 -13.83 9.66
C TYR A 99 -8.50 -14.62 10.67
N SER A 100 -8.63 -15.92 10.46
CA SER A 100 -9.19 -16.81 11.48
C SER A 100 -8.50 -18.16 11.47
N ASP A 101 -8.30 -18.70 12.66
CA ASP A 101 -7.90 -20.07 12.90
C ASP A 101 -8.88 -20.74 13.89
N VAL A 102 -8.48 -21.89 14.44
CA VAL A 102 -9.27 -22.65 15.42
C VAL A 102 -9.44 -21.94 16.77
N ASN A 103 -8.56 -21.00 17.10
CA ASN A 103 -8.54 -20.32 18.40
C ASN A 103 -9.11 -18.91 18.33
N PHE A 104 -8.89 -18.21 17.22
CA PHE A 104 -9.21 -16.80 17.09
C PHE A 104 -9.71 -16.42 15.70
N GLY A 105 -10.41 -15.29 15.63
CA GLY A 105 -10.73 -14.59 14.39
C GLY A 105 -10.55 -13.09 14.59
N PHE A 106 -10.17 -12.38 13.55
CA PHE A 106 -10.02 -10.93 13.57
C PHE A 106 -10.34 -10.35 12.21
N VAL A 107 -11.03 -9.21 12.20
CA VAL A 107 -11.13 -8.35 11.01
C VAL A 107 -10.93 -6.88 11.38
N SER A 108 -10.06 -6.19 10.65
CA SER A 108 -9.90 -4.74 10.74
C SER A 108 -10.94 -4.03 9.87
N SER A 109 -11.55 -2.97 10.42
CA SER A 109 -12.47 -2.12 9.66
C SER A 109 -11.80 -1.39 8.49
N LYS A 110 -10.46 -1.29 8.48
CA LYS A 110 -9.69 -0.81 7.32
C LYS A 110 -9.97 -1.58 6.04
N ILE A 111 -10.37 -2.85 6.12
CA ILE A 111 -10.66 -3.64 4.93
C ILE A 111 -12.03 -3.28 4.36
N PHE A 112 -12.97 -2.84 5.19
CA PHE A 112 -14.34 -2.56 4.77
C PHE A 112 -14.40 -1.42 3.75
N PHE A 113 -13.38 -0.56 3.72
CA PHE A 113 -13.37 0.59 2.83
C PHE A 113 -12.22 0.51 1.85
N ASP A 114 -12.49 0.85 0.60
CA ASP A 114 -11.50 1.04 -0.45
C ASP A 114 -11.69 2.43 -1.08
N CYS A 115 -10.67 3.27 -0.97
CA CYS A 115 -10.73 4.69 -1.36
C CYS A 115 -11.96 5.43 -0.78
N GLY A 116 -12.35 5.12 0.47
CA GLY A 116 -13.48 5.74 1.16
C GLY A 116 -14.86 5.13 0.84
N ASN A 117 -14.93 4.13 -0.03
CA ASN A 117 -16.19 3.46 -0.36
C ASN A 117 -16.25 2.09 0.31
N LEU A 118 -17.43 1.70 0.79
CA LEU A 118 -17.64 0.36 1.34
C LEU A 118 -17.42 -0.70 0.24
N ILE A 119 -16.67 -1.75 0.56
CA ILE A 119 -16.45 -2.89 -0.33
C ILE A 119 -17.75 -3.71 -0.50
N ASP A 120 -17.83 -4.46 -1.59
CA ASP A 120 -18.87 -5.46 -1.78
C ASP A 120 -18.49 -6.74 -1.02
N PHE A 121 -19.14 -7.01 0.12
CA PHE A 121 -18.86 -8.19 0.93
C PHE A 121 -19.23 -9.50 0.23
N ALA A 122 -20.04 -9.46 -0.83
CA ALA A 122 -20.39 -10.63 -1.62
C ALA A 122 -19.30 -11.06 -2.61
N ASP A 123 -18.28 -10.21 -2.86
CA ASP A 123 -17.14 -10.59 -3.70
C ASP A 123 -16.41 -11.78 -3.04
N PRO A 124 -16.19 -12.90 -3.77
CA PRO A 124 -15.52 -14.09 -3.23
C PRO A 124 -14.18 -13.81 -2.54
N LYS A 125 -13.45 -12.77 -2.96
CA LYS A 125 -12.17 -12.38 -2.34
C LYS A 125 -12.32 -11.89 -0.89
N TYR A 126 -13.53 -11.51 -0.47
CA TYR A 126 -13.86 -11.05 0.88
C TYR A 126 -14.71 -12.05 1.69
N SER A 127 -14.91 -13.27 1.18
CA SER A 127 -15.67 -14.33 1.87
C SER A 127 -15.19 -14.59 3.31
N ILE A 128 -13.88 -14.55 3.55
CA ILE A 128 -13.31 -14.75 4.90
C ILE A 128 -13.68 -13.62 5.87
N ILE A 129 -13.78 -12.39 5.36
CA ILE A 129 -14.16 -11.20 6.12
C ILE A 129 -15.64 -11.27 6.46
N TRP A 130 -16.47 -11.60 5.48
CA TRP A 130 -17.90 -11.78 5.69
C TRP A 130 -18.17 -12.83 6.76
N LYS A 131 -17.51 -14.00 6.67
CA LYS A 131 -17.65 -15.06 7.67
C LYS A 131 -17.30 -14.62 9.09
N GLN A 132 -16.30 -13.76 9.25
CA GLN A 132 -15.93 -13.22 10.57
C GLN A 132 -16.97 -12.24 11.10
N ILE A 133 -17.55 -11.41 10.23
CA ILE A 133 -18.66 -10.52 10.56
C ILE A 133 -19.89 -11.35 11.00
N GLU A 134 -20.17 -12.44 10.31
CA GLU A 134 -21.27 -13.34 10.66
C GLU A 134 -21.07 -13.98 12.03
N GLU A 135 -19.89 -14.54 12.29
CA GLU A 135 -19.54 -15.14 13.59
C GLU A 135 -19.58 -14.10 14.72
N TYR A 136 -19.17 -12.86 14.45
CA TYR A 136 -19.27 -11.74 15.38
C TYR A 136 -20.74 -11.47 15.75
N TYR A 137 -21.59 -11.23 14.74
CA TYR A 137 -22.99 -10.93 14.95
C TYR A 137 -23.75 -12.08 15.60
N ALA A 138 -23.50 -13.32 15.18
CA ALA A 138 -24.15 -14.49 15.74
C ALA A 138 -23.92 -14.56 17.26
N LYS A 139 -22.70 -14.26 17.72
CA LYS A 139 -22.39 -14.18 19.15
C LYS A 139 -23.09 -13.00 19.84
N CYS A 140 -23.02 -11.79 19.28
CA CYS A 140 -23.68 -10.62 19.85
C CYS A 140 -25.20 -10.82 20.02
N PHE A 141 -25.86 -11.41 19.02
CA PHE A 141 -27.30 -11.70 19.08
C PHE A 141 -27.66 -12.76 20.13
N LEU A 142 -26.80 -13.76 20.35
CA LEU A 142 -27.02 -14.77 21.39
C LEU A 142 -26.85 -14.19 22.79
N ASP A 143 -25.92 -13.25 22.95
CA ASP A 143 -25.66 -12.57 24.22
C ASP A 143 -26.62 -11.38 24.47
N GLY A 144 -27.41 -10.99 23.47
CA GLY A 144 -28.29 -9.81 23.54
C GLY A 144 -27.54 -8.48 23.55
N ASP A 145 -26.30 -8.46 23.04
CA ASP A 145 -25.44 -7.27 23.05
C ASP A 145 -25.72 -6.34 21.84
N ASN A 146 -26.79 -5.56 21.97
CA ASN A 146 -27.16 -4.53 21.00
C ASN A 146 -26.10 -3.44 20.82
N THR A 147 -25.22 -3.23 21.82
CA THR A 147 -24.17 -2.22 21.73
C THR A 147 -23.13 -2.64 20.69
N SER A 148 -22.63 -3.88 20.79
CA SER A 148 -21.67 -4.44 19.84
C SER A 148 -22.24 -4.56 18.42
N ILE A 149 -23.55 -4.86 18.29
CA ILE A 149 -24.24 -4.87 17.00
C ILE A 149 -24.18 -3.49 16.32
N ASN A 150 -24.47 -2.44 17.08
CA ASN A 150 -24.49 -1.07 16.57
C ASN A 150 -23.09 -0.55 16.21
N ILE A 151 -22.03 -1.03 16.88
CA ILE A 151 -20.65 -0.61 16.58
C ILE A 151 -20.28 -0.89 15.12
N LEU A 152 -20.69 -2.02 14.53
CA LEU A 152 -20.39 -2.28 13.12
C LEU A 152 -21.14 -1.32 12.19
N PHE A 153 -22.39 -1.01 12.50
CA PHE A 153 -23.16 -0.03 11.74
C PHE A 153 -22.59 1.38 11.90
N ASP A 154 -22.12 1.75 13.10
CA ASP A 154 -21.40 3.00 13.33
C ASP A 154 -20.11 3.07 12.51
N VAL A 155 -19.37 1.96 12.42
CA VAL A 155 -18.19 1.84 11.55
C VAL A 155 -18.56 2.11 10.09
N ILE A 156 -19.62 1.49 9.57
CA ILE A 156 -20.09 1.70 8.19
C ILE A 156 -20.55 3.15 7.98
N LYS A 157 -21.38 3.68 8.89
CA LYS A 157 -21.98 5.01 8.79
C LYS A 157 -20.94 6.13 8.81
N HIS A 158 -19.92 6.00 9.65
CA HIS A 158 -18.90 7.04 9.85
C HIS A 158 -17.59 6.76 9.11
N ILE A 159 -17.50 5.64 8.36
CA ILE A 159 -16.27 5.22 7.67
C ILE A 159 -15.11 5.09 8.69
N ASP A 160 -15.39 4.51 9.86
CA ASP A 160 -14.41 4.41 10.94
C ASP A 160 -13.43 3.27 10.68
N ILE A 161 -12.23 3.64 10.23
CA ILE A 161 -11.14 2.71 9.93
C ILE A 161 -10.33 2.27 11.16
N ASN A 162 -10.70 2.73 12.36
CA ASN A 162 -9.93 2.53 13.59
C ASN A 162 -10.53 1.48 14.53
N LYS A 163 -11.35 0.55 14.00
CA LYS A 163 -11.92 -0.54 14.77
C LYS A 163 -11.42 -1.90 14.28
N GLY A 164 -11.36 -2.86 15.19
CA GLY A 164 -11.10 -4.25 14.87
C GLY A 164 -12.07 -5.15 15.61
N PHE A 165 -12.64 -6.12 14.92
CA PHE A 165 -13.61 -7.06 15.48
C PHE A 165 -12.90 -8.37 15.76
N MET A 166 -12.86 -8.77 17.04
CA MET A 166 -12.19 -9.98 17.48
C MET A 166 -13.18 -11.06 17.86
N LEU A 167 -12.87 -12.28 17.44
CA LEU A 167 -13.54 -13.52 17.81
C LEU A 167 -12.57 -14.36 18.65
N ASN A 168 -12.91 -14.61 19.92
CA ASN A 168 -12.19 -15.57 20.75
C ASN A 168 -12.94 -16.90 20.75
N LYS A 169 -12.40 -17.88 20.01
CA LYS A 169 -12.93 -19.26 19.90
C LYS A 169 -12.30 -20.17 20.96
N SER A 170 -11.28 -19.69 21.66
CA SER A 170 -10.51 -20.42 22.65
C SER A 170 -11.02 -20.15 24.07
N PRO A 171 -10.85 -21.08 25.03
CA PRO A 171 -11.23 -20.84 26.42
C PRO A 171 -10.27 -19.88 27.17
N TYR A 172 -9.19 -19.42 26.53
CA TYR A 172 -8.21 -18.55 27.17
C TYR A 172 -8.79 -17.17 27.52
N PRO A 173 -8.34 -16.57 28.65
CA PRO A 173 -8.79 -15.24 29.06
C PRO A 173 -8.44 -14.18 28.03
N ASN A 174 -9.25 -13.12 27.97
CA ASN A 174 -9.05 -12.02 27.03
C ASN A 174 -7.76 -11.26 27.36
N ASN A 175 -6.90 -11.11 26.35
CA ASN A 175 -5.77 -10.19 26.34
C ASN A 175 -5.63 -9.66 24.91
N GLU A 176 -6.35 -8.57 24.64
CA GLU A 176 -6.54 -8.00 23.31
C GLU A 176 -5.24 -7.82 22.53
N MET A 177 -4.23 -7.20 23.14
CA MET A 177 -2.96 -6.90 22.48
C MET A 177 -2.17 -8.18 22.17
N ARG A 178 -2.12 -9.14 23.10
CA ARG A 178 -1.43 -10.43 22.87
C ARG A 178 -2.14 -11.23 21.78
N GLN A 179 -3.47 -11.27 21.82
CA GLN A 179 -4.29 -12.00 20.85
C GLN A 179 -4.19 -11.35 19.47
N TYR A 180 -4.32 -10.03 19.36
CA TYR A 180 -4.09 -9.30 18.12
C TYR A 180 -2.71 -9.57 17.52
N SER A 181 -1.66 -9.51 18.35
CA SER A 181 -0.28 -9.77 17.91
C SER A 181 -0.08 -11.20 17.43
N TYR A 182 -0.65 -12.19 18.15
CA TYR A 182 -0.62 -13.59 17.73
C TYR A 182 -1.36 -13.78 16.40
N ILE A 183 -2.57 -13.23 16.26
CA ILE A 183 -3.38 -13.37 15.05
C ILE A 183 -2.67 -12.74 13.85
N TYR A 184 -2.05 -11.57 14.03
CA TYR A 184 -1.27 -10.96 12.96
C TYR A 184 -0.04 -11.80 12.60
N LEU A 185 0.66 -12.36 13.58
CA LEU A 185 1.78 -13.28 13.31
C LEU A 185 1.29 -14.55 12.58
N ALA A 186 0.18 -15.14 13.01
CA ALA A 186 -0.40 -16.33 12.39
C ALA A 186 -0.84 -16.06 10.94
N TYR A 187 -1.45 -14.90 10.68
CA TYR A 187 -1.76 -14.41 9.34
C TYR A 187 -0.51 -14.39 8.44
N LEU A 188 0.56 -13.74 8.89
CA LEU A 188 1.82 -13.65 8.14
C LEU A 188 2.52 -15.01 7.99
N ASN A 189 2.46 -15.87 9.00
CA ASN A 189 3.06 -17.20 8.98
C ASN A 189 2.43 -18.11 7.90
N ASN A 190 1.18 -17.88 7.53
CA ASN A 190 0.51 -18.58 6.43
C ASN A 190 0.81 -17.97 5.05
N SER A 191 1.91 -17.22 4.91
CA SER A 191 2.29 -16.53 3.67
C SER A 191 1.21 -15.58 3.13
N GLN A 192 0.34 -15.09 4.02
CA GLN A 192 -0.61 -14.04 3.68
C GLN A 192 0.05 -12.68 3.87
N SER A 193 -0.34 -11.72 3.06
CA SER A 193 0.17 -10.35 3.09
C SER A 193 -1.00 -9.38 3.17
N ILE A 194 -0.83 -8.31 3.94
CA ILE A 194 -1.85 -7.26 4.09
C ILE A 194 -2.37 -6.77 2.72
N PHE A 195 -3.63 -6.32 2.69
CA PHE A 195 -4.19 -5.75 1.47
C PHE A 195 -3.49 -4.44 1.12
N LEU A 196 -2.80 -4.42 -0.02
CA LEU A 196 -2.12 -3.23 -0.51
C LEU A 196 -3.15 -2.12 -0.81
N SER A 197 -2.91 -0.90 -0.31
CA SER A 197 -3.71 0.27 -0.68
C SER A 197 -3.63 0.52 -2.20
N ASN A 198 -4.75 0.88 -2.82
CA ASN A 198 -4.76 1.25 -4.24
C ASN A 198 -3.84 2.44 -4.53
N ASP A 199 -3.66 3.34 -3.57
CA ASP A 199 -2.75 4.48 -3.68
C ASP A 199 -1.29 4.07 -3.84
N LEU A 200 -0.95 2.85 -3.43
CA LEU A 200 0.39 2.28 -3.58
C LEU A 200 0.55 1.45 -4.85
N LYS A 201 -0.54 1.10 -5.55
CA LYS A 201 -0.43 0.38 -6.83
C LYS A 201 0.20 1.28 -7.88
N TYR A 202 1.07 0.73 -8.71
CA TYR A 202 1.68 1.47 -9.81
C TYR A 202 1.72 0.62 -11.07
N ASN A 203 1.07 1.11 -12.12
CA ASN A 203 1.12 0.52 -13.44
C ASN A 203 1.54 1.61 -14.42
N THR A 204 2.52 1.32 -15.27
CA THR A 204 2.86 2.14 -16.43
C THR A 204 2.99 1.25 -17.65
N THR A 205 2.49 1.72 -18.78
CA THR A 205 2.54 0.98 -20.04
C THR A 205 3.88 1.15 -20.74
N TYR A 206 4.53 2.30 -20.58
CA TYR A 206 5.82 2.63 -21.17
C TYR A 206 6.59 3.59 -20.26
N LEU A 207 7.91 3.44 -20.18
CA LEU A 207 8.76 4.32 -19.36
C LEU A 207 8.99 5.68 -20.04
N ASN A 208 9.13 5.68 -21.36
CA ASN A 208 9.29 6.87 -22.19
C ASN A 208 8.50 6.68 -23.49
N SER A 209 7.64 7.64 -23.82
CA SER A 209 6.74 7.56 -24.99
C SER A 209 7.38 7.95 -26.32
N THR A 210 8.57 8.55 -26.27
CA THR A 210 9.28 9.11 -27.43
C THR A 210 10.51 8.28 -27.81
N PHE A 211 10.67 7.09 -27.23
CA PHE A 211 11.81 6.22 -27.48
C PHE A 211 11.81 5.73 -28.93
N ALA A 212 12.89 6.07 -29.64
CA ALA A 212 13.12 5.67 -31.02
C ALA A 212 14.53 5.10 -31.17
N TYR A 213 14.65 4.08 -32.01
CA TYR A 213 15.93 3.46 -32.32
C TYR A 213 16.87 4.45 -33.03
N ASN A 214 18.15 4.42 -32.65
CA ASN A 214 19.19 5.27 -33.22
C ASN A 214 20.48 4.46 -33.38
N ASP A 215 20.86 4.18 -34.62
CA ASP A 215 22.06 3.40 -34.99
C ASP A 215 23.39 3.98 -34.48
N PHE A 216 23.42 5.27 -34.10
CA PHE A 216 24.61 5.93 -33.56
C PHE A 216 24.76 5.77 -32.04
N LYS A 217 23.93 4.93 -31.40
CA LYS A 217 23.96 4.70 -29.94
C LYS A 217 24.43 3.30 -29.61
N ASN A 218 25.36 3.23 -28.66
CA ASN A 218 25.90 1.98 -28.13
C ASN A 218 25.00 1.47 -26.99
N TYR A 219 23.80 1.02 -27.34
CA TYR A 219 22.82 0.48 -26.38
C TYR A 219 23.38 -0.70 -25.58
N GLU A 220 24.26 -1.50 -26.21
CA GLU A 220 24.88 -2.69 -25.62
C GLU A 220 25.74 -2.40 -24.38
N GLN A 221 26.09 -1.13 -24.12
CA GLN A 221 26.83 -0.81 -22.90
C GLN A 221 25.94 -0.90 -21.65
N TYR A 222 24.61 -0.79 -21.77
CA TYR A 222 23.69 -0.54 -20.65
C TYR A 222 22.95 -1.76 -20.09
N PHE A 223 23.41 -2.98 -20.38
CA PHE A 223 22.73 -4.22 -19.94
C PHE A 223 22.57 -4.31 -18.41
N ASP A 224 23.55 -3.82 -17.66
CA ASP A 224 23.48 -3.70 -16.20
C ASP A 224 22.27 -2.88 -15.72
N ILE A 225 21.93 -1.82 -16.47
CA ILE A 225 20.75 -0.99 -16.19
C ILE A 225 19.49 -1.64 -16.73
N TYR A 226 19.57 -2.35 -17.87
CA TYR A 226 18.41 -3.05 -18.46
C TYR A 226 17.86 -4.14 -17.56
N ASP A 227 18.72 -4.90 -16.89
CA ASP A 227 18.30 -5.92 -15.93
C ASP A 227 17.51 -5.30 -14.76
N VAL A 228 17.97 -4.16 -14.25
CA VAL A 228 17.27 -3.40 -13.20
C VAL A 228 15.97 -2.77 -13.71
N ILE A 229 15.95 -2.27 -14.95
CA ILE A 229 14.73 -1.77 -15.60
C ILE A 229 13.70 -2.90 -15.77
N ASN A 230 14.14 -4.12 -16.08
CA ASN A 230 13.27 -5.28 -16.13
C ASN A 230 12.65 -5.57 -14.75
N GLU A 231 13.44 -5.56 -13.67
CA GLU A 231 12.91 -5.69 -12.30
C GLU A 231 11.95 -4.54 -11.94
N LEU A 232 12.28 -3.31 -12.35
CA LEU A 232 11.44 -2.13 -12.18
C LEU A 232 10.07 -2.33 -12.85
N ASN A 233 10.02 -2.87 -14.06
CA ASN A 233 8.78 -3.15 -14.79
C ASN A 233 7.94 -4.25 -14.12
N GLN A 234 8.57 -5.18 -13.40
CA GLN A 234 7.90 -6.25 -12.66
C GLN A 234 7.41 -5.81 -11.27
N ALA A 235 7.82 -4.64 -10.78
CA ALA A 235 7.44 -4.14 -9.46
C ALA A 235 5.97 -3.67 -9.43
N PRO A 236 5.12 -4.27 -8.57
CA PRO A 236 3.67 -4.02 -8.59
C PRO A 236 3.22 -2.75 -7.84
N ASP A 237 4.08 -2.22 -6.96
CA ASP A 237 3.78 -1.12 -6.06
C ASP A 237 4.84 0.00 -6.11
N ILE A 238 4.44 1.21 -5.70
CA ILE A 238 5.28 2.40 -5.76
C ILE A 238 6.57 2.27 -4.96
N LEU A 239 6.59 1.54 -3.84
CA LEU A 239 7.76 1.50 -2.95
C LEU A 239 8.83 0.59 -3.54
N ASN A 240 8.44 -0.64 -3.91
CA ASN A 240 9.34 -1.58 -4.58
C ASN A 240 9.83 -0.98 -5.90
N ARG A 241 8.94 -0.35 -6.66
CA ARG A 241 9.30 0.31 -7.92
C ARG A 241 10.26 1.48 -7.70
N PHE A 242 10.08 2.26 -6.64
CA PHE A 242 10.99 3.34 -6.28
C PHE A 242 12.38 2.81 -5.90
N LEU A 243 12.48 1.69 -5.19
CA LEU A 243 13.77 1.06 -4.91
C LEU A 243 14.48 0.59 -6.19
N ARG A 244 13.76 -0.04 -7.13
CA ARG A 244 14.34 -0.45 -8.41
C ARG A 244 14.75 0.75 -9.26
N LEU A 245 13.96 1.84 -9.24
CA LEU A 245 14.35 3.09 -9.88
C LEU A 245 15.62 3.66 -9.27
N TYR A 246 15.69 3.69 -7.94
CA TYR A 246 16.88 4.14 -7.22
C TYR A 246 18.10 3.30 -7.62
N HIS A 247 17.99 1.97 -7.71
CA HIS A 247 19.08 1.13 -8.18
C HIS A 247 19.51 1.49 -9.61
N ALA A 248 18.57 1.74 -10.53
CA ALA A 248 18.92 2.17 -11.89
C ALA A 248 19.66 3.52 -11.90
N LEU A 249 19.20 4.49 -11.10
CA LEU A 249 19.88 5.77 -10.90
C LEU A 249 21.27 5.59 -10.28
N GLU A 250 21.39 4.70 -9.29
CA GLU A 250 22.64 4.36 -8.63
C GLU A 250 23.65 3.79 -9.64
N TYR A 251 23.26 2.85 -10.50
CA TYR A 251 24.10 2.36 -11.60
C TYR A 251 24.56 3.50 -12.51
N MET A 252 23.66 4.42 -12.93
CA MET A 252 24.05 5.57 -13.74
C MET A 252 25.05 6.50 -13.02
N VAL A 253 24.85 6.74 -11.72
CA VAL A 253 25.72 7.55 -10.87
C VAL A 253 27.09 6.92 -10.70
N TYR A 254 27.18 5.61 -10.50
CA TYR A 254 28.44 4.86 -10.49
C TYR A 254 29.13 4.91 -11.86
N ARG A 255 28.35 4.86 -12.94
CA ARG A 255 28.86 4.94 -14.30
C ARG A 255 29.57 6.25 -14.60
N VAL A 256 29.08 7.39 -14.08
CA VAL A 256 29.78 8.68 -14.18
C VAL A 256 31.21 8.59 -13.67
N TYR A 257 31.38 7.92 -12.54
CA TYR A 257 32.70 7.72 -11.95
C TYR A 257 33.57 6.81 -12.83
N LEU A 258 33.04 5.70 -13.34
CA LEU A 258 33.80 4.77 -14.19
C LEU A 258 34.20 5.40 -15.51
N VAL A 259 33.31 6.16 -16.15
CA VAL A 259 33.62 6.87 -17.40
C VAL A 259 34.74 7.89 -17.19
N ASP A 260 34.71 8.65 -16.10
CA ASP A 260 35.76 9.60 -15.75
C ASP A 260 37.10 8.91 -15.47
N LEU A 261 37.09 7.77 -14.78
CA LEU A 261 38.28 6.94 -14.54
C LEU A 261 38.89 6.44 -15.86
N VAL A 262 38.07 5.85 -16.73
CA VAL A 262 38.50 5.31 -18.03
C VAL A 262 39.04 6.41 -18.94
N SER A 263 38.41 7.59 -18.92
CA SER A 263 38.83 8.74 -19.72
C SER A 263 40.17 9.32 -19.27
N ARG A 264 40.49 9.28 -17.97
CA ARG A 264 41.74 9.82 -17.42
C ARG A 264 42.93 8.88 -17.60
N ILE A 265 42.70 7.58 -17.44
CA ILE A 265 43.81 6.63 -17.28
C ILE A 265 44.38 6.18 -18.62
N GLY A 266 43.59 6.08 -19.69
CA GLY A 266 44.08 5.44 -20.92
C GLY A 266 44.64 4.04 -20.62
N SER A 267 45.42 3.44 -21.52
CA SER A 267 46.04 2.11 -21.32
C SER A 267 47.16 2.11 -20.26
N SER A 268 46.84 2.40 -19.01
CA SER A 268 47.80 2.55 -17.91
C SER A 268 47.66 1.45 -16.86
N LYS A 269 48.82 0.97 -16.39
CA LYS A 269 49.00 -0.06 -15.36
C LYS A 269 48.46 0.34 -13.96
N LEU A 270 47.96 1.57 -13.79
CA LEU A 270 47.45 2.10 -12.52
C LEU A 270 45.92 2.00 -12.38
N PHE A 271 45.21 1.59 -13.43
CA PHE A 271 43.73 1.51 -13.46
C PHE A 271 43.14 0.79 -12.24
N VAL A 272 43.63 -0.41 -11.94
CA VAL A 272 43.09 -1.25 -10.85
C VAL A 272 43.22 -0.56 -9.49
N ARG A 273 44.34 0.13 -9.24
CA ARG A 273 44.59 0.79 -7.96
C ARG A 273 43.70 2.02 -7.78
N GLU A 274 43.54 2.84 -8.82
CA GLU A 274 42.66 4.00 -8.77
C GLU A 274 41.18 3.61 -8.69
N PHE A 275 40.80 2.52 -9.35
CA PHE A 275 39.46 1.93 -9.21
C PHE A 275 39.16 1.56 -7.75
N ILE A 276 40.04 0.78 -7.09
CA ILE A 276 39.86 0.35 -5.70
C ILE A 276 39.75 1.56 -4.76
N SER A 277 40.70 2.50 -4.84
CA SER A 277 40.75 3.67 -3.95
C SER A 277 39.48 4.53 -4.05
N SER A 278 38.91 4.65 -5.25
CA SER A 278 37.72 5.46 -5.43
C SER A 278 36.44 4.71 -5.07
N ALA A 279 36.37 3.41 -5.31
CA ALA A 279 35.26 2.57 -4.85
C ALA A 279 35.13 2.63 -3.32
N GLU A 280 36.26 2.59 -2.59
CA GLU A 280 36.28 2.81 -1.14
C GLU A 280 35.79 4.20 -0.73
N THR A 281 36.11 5.22 -1.52
CA THR A 281 35.68 6.60 -1.27
C THR A 281 34.16 6.72 -1.43
N MET A 282 33.61 6.16 -2.50
CA MET A 282 32.16 6.15 -2.75
C MET A 282 31.40 5.43 -1.63
N LYS A 283 31.95 4.33 -1.11
CA LYS A 283 31.36 3.60 0.01
C LYS A 283 31.35 4.41 1.32
N LYS A 284 32.36 5.25 1.57
CA LYS A 284 32.45 6.07 2.80
C LYS A 284 31.55 7.31 2.78
N SER A 285 31.23 7.81 1.59
CA SER A 285 30.40 9.01 1.38
C SER A 285 29.35 8.74 0.30
N GLU A 286 28.52 7.71 0.53
CA GLU A 286 27.51 7.21 -0.44
C GLU A 286 26.58 8.35 -0.87
N LYS A 287 25.99 9.05 0.11
CA LYS A 287 25.08 10.17 -0.13
C LYS A 287 25.72 11.30 -0.92
N GLU A 288 26.90 11.76 -0.50
CA GLU A 288 27.60 12.87 -1.15
C GLU A 288 27.99 12.49 -2.59
N SER A 289 28.43 11.25 -2.79
CA SER A 289 28.79 10.71 -4.11
C SER A 289 27.56 10.61 -5.01
N PHE A 290 26.45 10.09 -4.48
CA PHE A 290 25.17 10.02 -5.18
C PHE A 290 24.73 11.40 -5.65
N VAL A 291 24.63 12.36 -4.73
CA VAL A 291 24.17 13.73 -5.04
C VAL A 291 25.08 14.42 -6.05
N LYS A 292 26.39 14.28 -5.92
CA LYS A 292 27.37 14.88 -6.84
C LYS A 292 27.21 14.34 -8.26
N ASN A 293 27.21 13.02 -8.44
CA ASN A 293 27.18 12.42 -9.77
C ASN A 293 25.78 12.48 -10.39
N PHE A 294 24.72 12.45 -9.57
CA PHE A 294 23.36 12.70 -10.02
C PHE A 294 23.24 14.07 -10.68
N LYS A 295 23.85 15.09 -10.06
CA LYS A 295 23.90 16.43 -10.64
C LYS A 295 24.57 16.43 -12.02
N ILE A 296 25.69 15.71 -12.18
CA ILE A 296 26.40 15.63 -13.48
C ILE A 296 25.49 15.10 -14.60
N ILE A 297 24.58 14.17 -14.29
CA ILE A 297 23.70 13.53 -15.28
C ILE A 297 22.49 14.42 -15.61
N PHE A 298 21.88 15.03 -14.58
CA PHE A 298 20.54 15.62 -14.68
C PHE A 298 20.48 17.15 -14.53
N ASP A 299 21.63 17.86 -14.42
CA ASP A 299 21.63 19.33 -14.22
C ASP A 299 20.83 20.07 -15.31
N THR A 300 20.96 19.60 -16.56
CA THR A 300 20.30 20.18 -17.73
C THR A 300 18.79 19.98 -17.75
N ASP A 301 18.27 19.04 -16.95
CA ASP A 301 16.85 18.67 -16.94
C ASP A 301 16.07 19.42 -15.86
N LEU A 302 16.71 20.32 -15.12
CA LEU A 302 16.09 21.06 -14.02
C LEU A 302 14.81 21.79 -14.43
N SER A 303 14.78 22.38 -15.63
CA SER A 303 13.58 23.08 -16.13
C SER A 303 12.40 22.12 -16.32
N LEU A 304 12.64 20.94 -16.89
CA LEU A 304 11.64 19.88 -17.08
C LEU A 304 11.18 19.29 -15.75
N ILE A 305 12.11 18.98 -14.85
CA ILE A 305 11.77 18.45 -13.53
C ILE A 305 10.96 19.49 -12.75
N ARG A 306 11.35 20.77 -12.83
CA ARG A 306 10.64 21.86 -12.18
C ARG A 306 9.23 22.02 -12.71
N SER A 307 9.01 21.99 -14.03
CA SER A 307 7.66 22.11 -14.57
C SER A 307 6.77 20.93 -14.16
N ARG A 308 7.31 19.70 -14.14
CA ARG A 308 6.55 18.49 -13.76
C ARG A 308 6.28 18.35 -12.26
N LEU A 309 7.11 18.94 -11.41
CA LEU A 309 6.90 18.97 -9.95
C LEU A 309 6.17 20.24 -9.48
N SER A 310 6.14 21.30 -10.30
CA SER A 310 5.43 22.53 -9.95
C SER A 310 3.94 22.26 -9.75
N GLY A 311 3.37 22.79 -8.66
CA GLY A 311 1.99 22.52 -8.24
C GLY A 311 1.83 21.34 -7.27
N LEU A 312 2.73 20.35 -7.28
CA LEU A 312 2.71 19.26 -6.30
C LEU A 312 3.41 19.63 -4.99
N ILE A 313 4.44 20.45 -5.04
CA ILE A 313 5.21 20.83 -3.85
C ILE A 313 4.47 21.90 -3.04
N THR A 314 3.60 21.47 -2.14
CA THR A 314 2.85 22.31 -1.19
C THR A 314 3.65 22.59 0.09
N PRO A 315 3.25 23.59 0.91
CA PRO A 315 3.81 23.77 2.25
C PRO A 315 3.68 22.52 3.12
N SER A 316 2.55 21.80 3.05
CA SER A 316 2.34 20.57 3.83
C SER A 316 3.35 19.47 3.50
N ILE A 317 3.67 19.28 2.21
CA ILE A 317 4.71 18.33 1.79
C ILE A 317 6.08 18.76 2.31
N ARG A 318 6.44 20.05 2.21
CA ARG A 318 7.73 20.52 2.72
C ARG A 318 7.85 20.31 4.22
N THR A 319 6.82 20.67 4.98
CA THR A 319 6.75 20.45 6.42
C THR A 319 6.88 18.97 6.75
N PHE A 320 6.18 18.08 6.02
CA PHE A 320 6.29 16.64 6.22
C PHE A 320 7.73 16.14 6.00
N LEU A 321 8.36 16.51 4.87
CA LEU A 321 9.71 16.08 4.52
C LEU A 321 10.74 16.52 5.57
N GLU A 322 10.59 17.73 6.12
CA GLU A 322 11.46 18.26 7.16
C GLU A 322 11.22 17.58 8.51
N GLN A 323 9.97 17.46 8.95
CA GLN A 323 9.61 16.84 10.22
C GLN A 323 10.01 15.36 10.29
N LYS A 324 9.93 14.64 9.17
CA LYS A 324 10.33 13.23 9.08
C LYS A 324 11.82 13.04 8.75
N ASN A 325 12.61 14.12 8.73
CA ASN A 325 14.04 14.12 8.41
C ASN A 325 14.36 13.47 7.04
N ILE A 326 13.45 13.52 6.08
CA ILE A 326 13.65 12.96 4.73
C ILE A 326 14.60 13.88 3.94
N VAL A 327 14.30 15.18 3.92
CA VAL A 327 15.16 16.21 3.31
C VAL A 327 14.89 17.56 3.98
N LYS A 328 15.96 18.28 4.32
CA LYS A 328 15.86 19.59 4.98
C LYS A 328 15.87 20.73 3.96
N GLY A 329 15.00 21.73 4.13
CA GLY A 329 14.95 22.91 3.28
C GLY A 329 14.68 22.56 1.82
N PHE A 330 13.67 21.73 1.57
CA PHE A 330 13.39 21.22 0.23
C PHE A 330 12.97 22.35 -0.73
N GLY A 331 13.77 22.52 -1.79
CA GLY A 331 13.49 23.35 -2.95
C GLY A 331 13.61 22.54 -4.23
N ILE A 332 13.03 23.05 -5.32
CA ILE A 332 13.13 22.37 -6.63
C ILE A 332 14.43 22.81 -7.32
N ASP A 333 15.52 22.18 -6.88
CA ASP A 333 16.85 22.20 -7.49
C ASP A 333 17.41 20.78 -7.50
N ILE A 334 18.38 20.51 -8.40
CA ILE A 334 18.88 19.15 -8.66
C ILE A 334 19.54 18.52 -7.45
N LYS A 335 20.23 19.32 -6.63
CA LYS A 335 20.86 18.83 -5.40
C LYS A 335 19.78 18.37 -4.42
N LYS A 336 18.75 19.18 -4.20
CA LYS A 336 17.64 18.85 -3.30
C LYS A 336 16.78 17.70 -3.79
N ILE A 337 16.61 17.56 -5.11
CA ILE A 337 15.93 16.39 -5.70
C ILE A 337 16.73 15.11 -5.45
N ALA A 338 18.05 15.14 -5.64
CA ALA A 338 18.91 13.99 -5.34
C ALA A 338 18.88 13.63 -3.84
N GLU A 339 18.95 14.64 -2.95
CA GLU A 339 18.83 14.45 -1.50
C GLU A 339 17.47 13.84 -1.13
N LEU A 340 16.37 14.29 -1.75
CA LEU A 340 15.03 13.75 -1.55
C LEU A 340 14.94 12.29 -1.99
N ILE A 341 15.43 11.96 -3.19
CA ILE A 341 15.41 10.59 -3.72
C ILE A 341 16.18 9.64 -2.78
N TYR A 342 17.38 10.06 -2.38
CA TYR A 342 18.20 9.32 -1.42
C TYR A 342 17.49 9.17 -0.06
N GLY A 343 16.90 10.25 0.46
CA GLY A 343 16.17 10.26 1.73
C GLY A 343 14.96 9.32 1.72
N ILE A 344 14.18 9.30 0.63
CA ILE A 344 13.07 8.35 0.46
C ILE A 344 13.59 6.91 0.42
N ARG A 345 14.67 6.63 -0.32
CA ARG A 345 15.30 5.30 -0.32
C ARG A 345 15.70 4.89 1.10
N CYS A 346 16.33 5.78 1.86
CA CYS A 346 16.69 5.49 3.24
C CYS A 346 15.46 5.15 4.08
N CYS A 347 14.38 5.93 4.00
CA CYS A 347 13.14 5.65 4.72
C CYS A 347 12.53 4.27 4.38
N ILE A 348 12.67 3.81 3.14
CA ILE A 348 12.15 2.51 2.70
C ILE A 348 13.07 1.35 3.15
N VAL A 349 14.40 1.50 3.08
CA VAL A 349 15.35 0.39 3.31
C VAL A 349 15.85 0.30 4.76
N HIS A 350 16.05 1.43 5.44
CA HIS A 350 16.75 1.50 6.72
C HIS A 350 16.10 2.47 7.71
N ASN A 351 16.20 2.15 9.01
CA ASN A 351 15.74 3.00 10.10
C ASN A 351 16.89 3.80 10.78
N LYS A 352 18.09 3.85 10.18
CA LYS A 352 19.28 4.43 10.83
C LYS A 352 19.52 5.90 10.50
N GLU A 353 19.12 6.39 9.33
CA GLU A 353 19.33 7.79 8.93
C GLU A 353 18.07 8.66 9.02
N SER A 354 16.90 8.04 8.82
CA SER A 354 15.58 8.60 9.10
C SER A 354 14.95 7.75 10.20
N GLU A 355 14.61 8.32 11.34
CA GLU A 355 13.82 7.63 12.39
C GLU A 355 12.42 7.21 11.89
N TYR A 356 12.08 7.60 10.66
CA TYR A 356 10.84 7.33 9.98
C TYR A 356 11.03 6.21 8.93
N HIS A 357 10.26 5.14 9.07
CA HIS A 357 10.27 3.99 8.17
C HIS A 357 8.99 3.92 7.32
N ILE A 358 9.15 3.79 6.01
CA ILE A 358 8.07 3.70 5.04
C ILE A 358 7.90 2.24 4.64
N THR A 359 6.70 1.71 4.87
CA THR A 359 6.33 0.34 4.49
C THR A 359 4.96 0.32 3.82
N THR A 360 4.60 -0.80 3.21
CA THR A 360 3.23 -1.03 2.71
C THR A 360 2.19 -1.05 3.84
N SER A 361 2.62 -1.28 5.09
CA SER A 361 1.75 -1.41 6.26
C SER A 361 1.35 -0.09 6.92
N ASN A 362 1.98 1.02 6.55
CA ASN A 362 1.75 2.33 7.15
C ASN A 362 1.56 3.45 6.11
N SER A 363 0.90 3.13 4.98
CA SER A 363 0.64 4.07 3.88
C SER A 363 -0.06 5.36 4.29
N GLU A 364 -0.90 5.30 5.32
CA GLU A 364 -1.60 6.46 5.88
C GLU A 364 -0.61 7.48 6.45
N ASP A 365 0.47 7.03 7.09
CA ASP A 365 1.47 7.88 7.76
C ASP A 365 2.25 8.76 6.77
N TYR A 366 2.39 8.33 5.50
CA TYR A 366 3.09 9.08 4.44
C TYR A 366 2.18 9.39 3.25
N SER A 367 0.86 9.27 3.41
CA SER A 367 -0.13 9.55 2.36
C SER A 367 0.08 10.92 1.69
N THR A 368 0.52 11.92 2.48
CA THR A 368 0.84 13.27 2.01
C THR A 368 1.92 13.31 0.91
N ILE A 369 2.88 12.38 0.91
CA ILE A 369 3.98 12.35 -0.06
C ILE A 369 3.85 11.25 -1.12
N ILE A 370 2.82 10.39 -1.07
CA ILE A 370 2.56 9.38 -2.11
C ILE A 370 2.50 10.00 -3.53
N PRO A 371 1.77 11.12 -3.76
CA PRO A 371 1.73 11.76 -5.08
C PRO A 371 3.11 12.25 -5.54
N LEU A 372 3.95 12.71 -4.61
CA LEU A 372 5.32 13.14 -4.89
C LEU A 372 6.19 11.96 -5.31
N ILE A 373 6.16 10.84 -4.59
CA ILE A 373 6.91 9.62 -4.93
C ILE A 373 6.50 9.13 -6.31
N ARG A 374 5.19 9.08 -6.59
CA ARG A 374 4.65 8.70 -7.90
C ARG A 374 5.16 9.61 -9.01
N LYS A 375 5.17 10.93 -8.78
CA LYS A 375 5.68 11.87 -9.79
C LYS A 375 7.18 11.74 -10.03
N LEU A 376 7.96 11.48 -8.98
CA LEU A 376 9.40 11.19 -9.12
C LEU A 376 9.62 9.92 -9.95
N LEU A 377 8.84 8.86 -9.73
CA LEU A 377 8.86 7.66 -10.58
C LEU A 377 8.66 8.03 -12.06
N GLU A 378 7.55 8.67 -12.40
CA GLU A 378 7.24 9.05 -13.78
C GLU A 378 8.28 9.96 -14.43
N ILE A 379 8.94 10.83 -13.66
CA ILE A 379 9.95 11.75 -14.17
C ILE A 379 11.25 10.99 -14.47
N PHE A 380 11.71 10.17 -13.52
CA PHE A 380 13.01 9.53 -13.64
C PHE A 380 12.99 8.27 -14.50
N GLU A 381 11.87 7.56 -14.57
CA GLU A 381 11.67 6.50 -15.58
C GLU A 381 11.86 7.06 -16.99
N ASP A 382 11.24 8.20 -17.28
CA ASP A 382 11.33 8.91 -18.55
C ASP A 382 12.76 9.41 -18.83
N LEU A 383 13.36 10.08 -17.84
CA LEU A 383 14.71 10.62 -17.97
C LEU A 383 15.79 9.53 -18.12
N ILE A 384 15.69 8.41 -17.43
CA ILE A 384 16.67 7.31 -17.57
C ILE A 384 16.72 6.82 -19.02
N ILE A 385 15.56 6.55 -19.62
CA ILE A 385 15.49 6.11 -21.02
C ILE A 385 16.01 7.21 -21.96
N ALA A 386 15.65 8.47 -21.70
CA ALA A 386 16.14 9.61 -22.48
C ALA A 386 17.67 9.75 -22.40
N LYS A 387 18.28 9.53 -21.23
CA LYS A 387 19.74 9.62 -21.06
C LYS A 387 20.48 8.48 -21.72
N ILE A 388 19.97 7.25 -21.65
CA ILE A 388 20.53 6.09 -22.37
C ILE A 388 20.45 6.32 -23.89
N SER A 389 19.36 6.93 -24.35
CA SER A 389 19.12 7.21 -25.78
C SER A 389 19.87 8.46 -26.29
N ALA A 390 20.46 9.25 -25.40
CA ALA A 390 21.20 10.47 -25.73
C ALA A 390 22.71 10.21 -25.87
N ASN A 391 23.42 11.10 -26.57
CA ASN A 391 24.89 11.08 -26.56
C ASN A 391 25.35 11.80 -25.30
N ASN A 392 25.49 11.05 -24.21
CA ASN A 392 25.94 11.59 -22.94
C ASN A 392 27.34 11.05 -22.62
N ASN A 393 28.35 11.85 -22.93
CA ASN A 393 29.76 11.52 -22.68
C ASN A 393 30.12 11.37 -21.19
N LYS A 394 29.19 11.67 -20.27
CA LYS A 394 29.38 11.47 -18.84
C LYS A 394 29.00 10.06 -18.39
N ILE A 395 28.23 9.31 -19.17
CA ILE A 395 27.78 7.94 -18.82
C ILE A 395 28.06 6.91 -19.93
N ASN A 396 28.41 7.36 -21.14
CA ASN A 396 28.91 6.51 -22.21
C ASN A 396 30.39 6.18 -21.98
N TYR A 397 30.77 4.90 -22.06
CA TYR A 397 32.18 4.54 -22.06
C TYR A 397 32.82 5.00 -23.38
N PRO A 398 33.99 5.66 -23.34
CA PRO A 398 34.63 6.20 -24.53
C PRO A 398 35.25 5.12 -25.42
N GLN A 399 35.43 3.90 -24.90
CA GLN A 399 36.05 2.77 -25.59
C GLN A 399 35.35 1.45 -25.24
N SER A 400 35.35 0.50 -26.18
CA SER A 400 34.73 -0.82 -26.02
C SER A 400 35.55 -1.80 -25.18
N SER A 401 36.84 -1.55 -25.00
CA SER A 401 37.75 -2.40 -24.23
C SER A 401 38.82 -1.57 -23.54
N ILE A 402 39.36 -2.10 -22.44
CA ILE A 402 40.50 -1.53 -21.71
C ILE A 402 41.59 -2.60 -21.68
N ASN A 403 42.74 -2.29 -22.27
CA ASN A 403 43.92 -3.15 -22.14
C ASN A 403 44.55 -2.92 -20.77
N LEU A 404 44.40 -3.90 -19.88
CA LEU A 404 44.98 -3.87 -18.54
C LEU A 404 46.46 -4.33 -18.53
N TYR A 405 46.93 -4.93 -19.63
CA TYR A 405 48.29 -5.44 -19.83
C TYR A 405 48.74 -5.34 -21.29
#